data_AF-A0A5C7PMV9-F1
#
_entry.id   AF-A0A5C7PMV9-F1
#
_cell.length_a   1.000
_cell.length_b   1.000
_cell.length_c   1.000
_cell.angle_alpha   90.00
_cell.angle_beta   90.00
_cell.angle_gamma   90.00
#
_symmetry.space_group_name_H-M   'P 1'
#
loop_
_entity.id
_entity.type
_entity.pdbx_description
1 polymer ?
#
loop_
_entity_poly.entity_id
_entity_poly.type
_entity_poly.pdbx_seq_one_letter_code
_entity_poly.pdbx_strand_id
1 'polypeptide(L)'
;MLTPVEQQATSPPQPQSLEQHVIVPLLQNIAGGIAAGTLTCIGFAVTDQFTDQLFWSLVTGITTTSLATIVRFFGDDLGIVTSAYRAGAASRTEEVNRLTSELSALRTALNGQQRTANSTTKTSKLDMLKRSYNHAKIMAENGIRGRPIDRRTCGSQYQIGEVDFGRAYRLLQESGLRNQQDVFVITQVSEAKQKLHAYFNYHYQIAASNPKYNPPWL
;
A
#
# COMPACT_ATOMS: atom_id res chain seq x y z
N MET A 1 7.09 -32.78 -9.79
CA MET A 1 5.83 -32.14 -10.27
C MET A 1 5.81 -30.72 -9.75
N LEU A 2 6.07 -29.74 -10.62
CA LEU A 2 6.06 -28.31 -10.30
C LEU A 2 4.66 -27.77 -10.64
N THR A 3 3.95 -27.24 -9.65
CA THR A 3 2.71 -26.49 -9.88
C THR A 3 3.04 -25.13 -10.50
N PRO A 4 2.26 -24.65 -11.49
CA PRO A 4 2.47 -23.34 -12.07
C PRO A 4 2.04 -22.28 -11.06
N VAL A 5 2.93 -21.32 -10.79
CA VAL A 5 2.58 -20.09 -10.08
C VAL A 5 1.78 -19.25 -11.06
N GLU A 6 0.47 -19.14 -10.84
CA GLU A 6 -0.37 -18.17 -11.55
C GLU A 6 0.24 -16.77 -11.36
N GLN A 7 0.81 -16.24 -12.45
CA GLN A 7 1.13 -14.83 -12.58
C GLN A 7 -0.18 -14.05 -12.56
N GLN A 8 -0.62 -13.62 -11.38
CA GLN A 8 -1.67 -12.63 -11.25
C GLN A 8 -1.07 -11.29 -11.69
N ALA A 9 -1.12 -11.04 -13.00
CA ALA A 9 -0.77 -9.77 -13.60
C ALA A 9 -1.63 -8.69 -12.97
N THR A 10 -1.03 -7.87 -12.10
CA THR A 10 -1.64 -6.62 -11.65
C THR A 10 -1.71 -5.68 -12.86
N SER A 11 -2.83 -5.69 -13.57
CA SER A 11 -3.13 -4.71 -14.60
C SER A 11 -3.08 -3.30 -13.99
N PRO A 12 -2.48 -2.31 -14.67
CA PRO A 12 -2.53 -0.92 -14.20
C PRO A 12 -4.00 -0.48 -14.06
N PRO A 13 -4.32 0.41 -13.09
CA PRO A 13 -5.68 0.91 -12.94
C PRO A 13 -6.15 1.49 -14.28
N GLN A 14 -7.22 0.93 -14.82
CA GLN A 14 -7.77 1.39 -16.10
C GLN A 14 -8.16 2.87 -15.98
N PRO A 15 -7.90 3.69 -17.01
CA PRO A 15 -8.30 5.09 -17.01
C PRO A 15 -9.82 5.18 -16.86
N GLN A 16 -10.26 5.85 -15.80
CA GLN A 16 -11.67 6.05 -15.47
C GLN A 16 -12.36 6.81 -16.61
N SER A 17 -13.19 6.13 -17.38
CA SER A 17 -13.97 6.76 -18.43
C SER A 17 -15.34 7.23 -17.91
N LEU A 18 -15.73 8.43 -18.33
CA LEU A 18 -17.01 9.08 -18.03
C LEU A 18 -18.22 8.16 -18.35
N GLU A 19 -18.09 7.33 -19.38
CA GLU A 19 -19.12 6.40 -19.82
C GLU A 19 -19.45 5.33 -18.77
N GLN A 20 -18.43 4.74 -18.14
CA GLN A 20 -18.61 3.63 -17.20
C GLN A 20 -19.16 4.08 -15.84
N HIS A 21 -18.78 5.28 -15.39
CA HIS A 21 -19.13 5.76 -14.04
C HIS A 21 -20.37 6.64 -13.99
N VAL A 22 -20.80 7.25 -15.11
CA VAL A 22 -21.94 8.18 -15.11
C VAL A 22 -23.05 7.71 -16.04
N ILE A 23 -22.73 7.37 -17.29
CA ILE A 23 -23.75 7.13 -18.32
C ILE A 23 -24.44 5.76 -18.13
N VAL A 24 -23.68 4.70 -17.89
CA VAL A 24 -24.23 3.35 -17.67
C VAL A 24 -25.16 3.28 -16.43
N PRO A 25 -24.78 3.81 -15.26
CA PRO A 25 -25.66 3.91 -14.09
C PRO A 25 -26.97 4.69 -14.35
N LEU A 26 -26.85 5.80 -15.07
CA LEU A 26 -27.97 6.71 -15.31
C LEU A 26 -28.99 6.08 -16.25
N LEU A 27 -28.53 5.40 -17.30
CA LEU A 27 -29.38 4.62 -18.19
C LEU A 27 -30.08 3.46 -17.48
N GLN A 28 -29.41 2.77 -16.54
CA GLN A 28 -30.04 1.70 -15.76
C GLN A 28 -31.18 2.21 -14.86
N ASN A 29 -31.00 3.37 -14.23
CA ASN A 29 -32.06 3.96 -13.39
C ASN A 29 -33.24 4.47 -14.23
N ILE A 30 -32.96 5.07 -15.39
CA ILE A 30 -34.02 5.48 -16.32
C ILE A 30 -34.80 4.25 -16.82
N ALA A 31 -34.10 3.19 -17.24
CA ALA A 31 -34.74 1.95 -17.69
C ALA A 31 -35.58 1.29 -16.58
N GLY A 32 -35.08 1.28 -15.34
CA GLY A 32 -35.81 0.77 -14.17
C GLY A 32 -37.07 1.58 -13.86
N GLY A 33 -36.98 2.92 -13.94
CA GLY A 33 -38.14 3.80 -13.77
C GLY A 33 -39.21 3.60 -14.85
N ILE A 34 -38.79 3.44 -16.11
CA ILE A 34 -39.70 3.13 -17.23
C ILE A 34 -40.39 1.77 -17.00
N ALA A 35 -39.65 0.74 -16.57
CA ALA A 35 -40.22 -0.58 -16.30
C ALA A 35 -41.23 -0.59 -15.14
N ALA A 36 -40.98 0.19 -14.08
CA ALA A 36 -41.93 0.35 -12.98
C ALA A 36 -43.18 1.13 -13.41
N GLY A 37 -43.01 2.16 -14.25
CA GLY A 37 -44.11 2.92 -14.83
C GLY A 37 -45.00 2.07 -15.72
N THR A 38 -44.41 1.24 -16.59
CA THR A 38 -45.19 0.35 -17.48
C THR A 38 -45.96 -0.70 -16.71
N LEU A 39 -45.38 -1.30 -15.67
CA LEU A 39 -46.09 -2.25 -14.80
C LEU A 39 -47.28 -1.59 -14.08
N THR A 40 -47.15 -0.33 -13.67
CA THR A 40 -48.25 0.42 -13.06
C THR A 40 -49.37 0.69 -14.07
N CYS A 41 -49.03 1.12 -15.29
CA CYS A 41 -50.00 1.34 -16.35
C CYS A 41 -50.74 0.04 -16.75
N ILE A 42 -50.03 -1.09 -16.81
CA ILE A 42 -50.64 -2.41 -17.06
C ILE A 42 -51.57 -2.80 -15.91
N GLY A 43 -51.15 -2.60 -14.66
CA GLY A 43 -51.99 -2.84 -13.49
C GLY A 43 -53.29 -2.03 -13.54
N PHE A 44 -53.18 -0.72 -13.82
CA PHE A 44 -54.34 0.16 -13.95
C PHE A 44 -55.27 -0.22 -15.12
N ALA A 45 -54.71 -0.59 -16.27
CA ALA A 45 -55.49 -1.03 -17.44
C ALA A 45 -56.23 -2.36 -17.21
N VAL A 46 -55.77 -3.20 -16.27
CA VAL A 46 -56.39 -4.49 -15.95
C VAL A 46 -57.44 -4.35 -14.85
N THR A 47 -57.25 -3.44 -13.89
CA THR A 47 -58.17 -3.30 -12.74
C THR A 47 -59.20 -2.18 -12.90
N ASP A 48 -58.97 -1.22 -13.80
CA ASP A 48 -59.80 -0.03 -14.06
C ASP A 48 -60.15 0.79 -12.80
N GLN A 49 -59.42 0.54 -11.72
CA GLN A 49 -59.56 1.14 -10.40
C GLN A 49 -58.17 1.42 -9.83
N PHE A 50 -57.98 2.64 -9.33
CA PHE A 50 -56.77 3.00 -8.58
C PHE A 50 -56.92 2.48 -7.15
N THR A 51 -56.66 1.19 -6.97
CA THR A 51 -56.73 0.56 -5.65
C THR A 51 -55.63 1.09 -4.75
N ASP A 52 -55.87 1.22 -3.44
CA ASP A 52 -54.85 1.62 -2.45
C ASP A 52 -53.55 0.81 -2.59
N GLN A 53 -53.66 -0.47 -2.95
CA GLN A 53 -52.52 -1.36 -3.15
C GLN A 53 -51.64 -0.94 -4.33
N LEU A 54 -52.21 -0.45 -5.44
CA LEU A 54 -51.45 0.08 -6.57
C LEU A 54 -50.77 1.40 -6.19
N PHE A 55 -51.46 2.28 -5.45
CA PHE A 55 -50.89 3.52 -4.94
C PHE A 55 -49.69 3.26 -4.02
N TRP A 56 -49.83 2.36 -3.04
CA TRP A 56 -48.74 2.01 -2.13
C TRP A 56 -47.59 1.29 -2.84
N SER A 57 -47.87 0.48 -3.86
CA SER A 57 -46.82 -0.15 -4.67
C SER A 57 -46.00 0.88 -5.47
N LEU A 58 -46.64 1.92 -5.98
CA LEU A 58 -45.98 3.01 -6.70
C LEU A 58 -45.17 3.89 -5.76
N VAL A 59 -45.72 4.25 -4.59
CA VAL A 59 -45.00 5.01 -3.55
C VAL A 59 -43.77 4.25 -3.07
N THR A 60 -43.90 2.96 -2.79
CA THR A 60 -42.77 2.13 -2.33
C THR A 60 -41.75 1.91 -3.44
N GLY A 61 -42.18 1.73 -4.68
CA GLY A 61 -41.32 1.62 -5.86
C GLY A 61 -40.51 2.90 -6.11
N ILE A 62 -41.15 4.07 -6.12
CA ILE A 62 -40.47 5.37 -6.25
C ILE A 62 -39.51 5.57 -5.09
N THR A 63 -39.95 5.37 -3.84
CA THR A 63 -39.11 5.54 -2.65
C THR A 63 -37.88 4.65 -2.69
N THR A 64 -38.03 3.38 -3.05
CA THR A 64 -36.92 2.42 -3.12
C THR A 64 -35.95 2.77 -4.25
N THR A 65 -36.46 3.20 -5.40
CA THR A 65 -35.63 3.59 -6.55
C THR A 65 -34.88 4.90 -6.28
N SER A 66 -35.54 5.87 -5.66
CA SER A 66 -34.91 7.13 -5.21
C SER A 66 -33.84 6.86 -4.16
N LEU A 67 -34.10 5.99 -3.17
CA LEU A 67 -33.11 5.61 -2.16
C LEU A 67 -31.90 4.91 -2.79
N ALA A 68 -32.12 3.96 -3.69
CA ALA A 68 -31.05 3.28 -4.41
C ALA A 68 -30.22 4.24 -5.27
N THR A 69 -30.87 5.23 -5.88
CA THR A 69 -30.21 6.28 -6.68
C THR A 69 -29.37 7.19 -5.78
N ILE A 70 -29.89 7.60 -4.62
CA ILE A 70 -29.15 8.39 -3.63
C ILE A 70 -27.94 7.60 -3.12
N VAL A 71 -28.09 6.34 -2.74
CA VAL A 71 -26.96 5.50 -2.29
C VAL A 71 -25.92 5.31 -3.39
N ARG A 72 -26.33 5.26 -4.67
CA ARG A 72 -25.41 5.09 -5.79
C ARG A 72 -24.65 6.37 -6.17
N PHE A 73 -25.32 7.52 -6.18
CA PHE A 73 -24.72 8.81 -6.57
C PHE A 73 -24.10 9.58 -5.40
N PHE A 74 -24.70 9.51 -4.21
CA PHE A 74 -24.20 10.13 -2.99
C PHE A 74 -23.55 9.13 -2.03
N GLY A 75 -23.42 7.84 -2.38
CA GLY A 75 -22.68 6.87 -1.55
C GLY A 75 -21.20 7.21 -1.39
N ASP A 76 -20.64 7.93 -2.36
CA ASP A 76 -19.27 8.47 -2.32
C ASP A 76 -19.18 9.70 -1.39
N ASP A 77 -20.20 10.55 -1.36
CA ASP A 77 -20.30 11.74 -0.47
C ASP A 77 -20.78 11.41 0.96
N LEU A 78 -21.57 10.35 1.16
CA LEU A 78 -22.11 9.92 2.47
C LEU A 78 -21.16 8.99 3.26
N GLY A 79 -19.98 8.67 2.74
CA GLY A 79 -18.96 7.88 3.45
C GLY A 79 -19.31 6.39 3.64
N ILE A 80 -20.28 5.86 2.89
CA ILE A 80 -20.63 4.43 2.94
C ILE A 80 -19.52 3.61 2.28
N VAL A 81 -18.94 4.10 1.18
CA VAL A 81 -17.79 3.48 0.51
C VAL A 81 -16.58 3.43 1.45
N THR A 82 -16.30 4.48 2.23
CA THR A 82 -15.21 4.47 3.21
C THR A 82 -15.44 3.47 4.33
N SER A 83 -16.68 3.28 4.81
CA SER A 83 -16.98 2.25 5.82
C SER A 83 -16.81 0.82 5.29
N ALA A 84 -17.25 0.55 4.07
CA ALA A 84 -17.09 -0.75 3.40
C ALA A 84 -15.62 -1.04 3.05
N TYR A 85 -14.87 -0.03 2.62
CA TYR A 85 -13.42 -0.12 2.45
C TYR A 85 -12.70 -0.36 3.77
N ARG A 86 -13.16 0.21 4.88
CA ARG A 86 -12.58 0.00 6.21
C ARG A 86 -12.84 -1.42 6.72
N ALA A 87 -14.04 -1.96 6.48
CA ALA A 87 -14.38 -3.34 6.80
C ALA A 87 -13.61 -4.34 5.92
N GLY A 88 -13.48 -4.07 4.61
CA GLY A 88 -12.66 -4.86 3.71
C GLY A 88 -11.16 -4.79 4.02
N ALA A 89 -10.67 -3.63 4.48
CA ALA A 89 -9.29 -3.47 4.93
C ALA A 89 -9.01 -4.26 6.21
N ALA A 90 -9.95 -4.33 7.15
CA ALA A 90 -9.82 -5.14 8.36
C ALA A 90 -9.67 -6.63 8.03
N SER A 91 -10.50 -7.14 7.11
CA SER A 91 -10.42 -8.55 6.66
C SER A 91 -9.12 -8.88 5.91
N ARG A 92 -8.65 -7.99 5.03
CA ARG A 92 -7.33 -8.17 4.38
C ARG A 92 -6.17 -8.08 5.38
N THR A 93 -6.32 -7.32 6.45
CA THR A 93 -5.29 -7.21 7.50
C THR A 93 -5.20 -8.51 8.30
N GLU A 94 -6.34 -9.17 8.58
CA GLU A 94 -6.35 -10.50 9.20
C GLU A 94 -5.69 -11.55 8.30
N GLU A 95 -5.96 -11.52 6.99
CA GLU A 95 -5.35 -12.44 6.04
C GLU A 95 -3.84 -12.21 5.88
N VAL A 96 -3.40 -10.94 5.82
CA VAL A 96 -1.98 -10.57 5.83
C VAL A 96 -1.31 -11.00 7.13
N ASN A 97 -1.97 -10.83 8.28
CA ASN A 97 -1.46 -11.28 9.59
C ASN A 97 -1.34 -12.80 9.63
N ARG A 98 -2.31 -13.52 9.06
CA ARG A 98 -2.25 -14.99 8.96
C ARG A 98 -1.08 -15.43 8.08
N LEU A 99 -0.95 -14.86 6.88
CA LEU A 99 0.14 -15.16 5.94
C LEU A 99 1.52 -14.78 6.49
N THR A 100 1.63 -13.66 7.21
CA THR A 100 2.88 -13.31 7.92
C THR A 100 3.18 -14.25 9.07
N SER A 101 2.16 -14.73 9.79
CA SER A 101 2.35 -15.75 10.83
C SER A 101 2.83 -17.08 10.24
N GLU A 102 2.25 -17.52 9.12
CA GLU A 102 2.65 -18.74 8.41
C GLU A 102 4.08 -18.62 7.86
N LEU A 103 4.43 -17.49 7.23
CA LEU A 103 5.80 -17.21 6.79
C LEU A 103 6.80 -17.14 7.96
N SER A 104 6.38 -16.63 9.11
CA SER A 104 7.22 -16.58 10.32
C SER A 104 7.44 -17.97 10.89
N ALA A 105 6.42 -18.84 10.87
CA ALA A 105 6.51 -20.23 11.31
C ALA A 105 7.39 -21.05 10.36
N LEU A 106 7.22 -20.90 9.04
CA LEU A 106 8.07 -21.52 8.02
C LEU A 106 9.52 -21.04 8.11
N ARG A 107 9.77 -19.75 8.32
CA ARG A 107 11.12 -19.22 8.59
C ARG A 107 11.71 -19.78 9.87
N THR A 108 10.91 -19.94 10.92
CA THR A 108 11.39 -20.49 12.20
C THR A 108 11.72 -21.97 12.08
N ALA A 109 10.93 -22.74 11.31
CA ALA A 109 11.21 -24.13 10.99
C ALA A 109 12.49 -24.28 10.14
N LEU A 110 12.67 -23.45 9.10
CA LEU A 110 13.91 -23.42 8.30
C LEU A 110 15.13 -23.03 9.15
N ASN A 111 14.99 -22.00 9.98
CA ASN A 111 16.05 -21.52 10.86
C ASN A 111 16.38 -22.53 11.99
N GLY A 112 15.43 -23.42 12.34
CA GLY A 112 15.61 -24.50 13.30
C GLY A 112 16.56 -25.61 12.79
N GLN A 113 16.52 -25.94 11.50
CA GLN A 113 17.42 -26.93 10.90
C GLN A 113 18.80 -26.38 10.53
N GLN A 114 18.95 -25.06 10.39
CA GLN A 114 20.19 -24.40 9.93
C GLN A 114 21.05 -23.80 11.06
N ARG A 115 20.79 -24.18 12.31
CA ARG A 115 21.51 -23.72 13.51
C ARG A 115 22.79 -24.52 13.76
N THR A 116 23.78 -24.35 12.88
CA THR A 116 25.19 -24.47 13.26
C THR A 116 25.68 -23.06 13.66
N ALA A 117 26.09 -22.91 14.92
CA ALA A 117 26.11 -21.69 15.72
C ALA A 117 26.99 -20.50 15.23
N ASN A 118 27.63 -20.59 14.06
CA ASN A 118 28.44 -19.48 13.50
C ASN A 118 27.74 -18.73 12.34
N SER A 119 26.64 -19.26 11.78
CA SER A 119 25.95 -18.61 10.64
C SER A 119 25.01 -17.48 11.08
N THR A 120 24.41 -17.55 12.27
CA THR A 120 23.38 -16.60 12.71
C THR A 120 23.93 -15.18 12.89
N THR A 121 25.13 -15.04 13.47
CA THR A 121 25.74 -13.73 13.73
C THR A 121 26.26 -13.06 12.45
N LYS A 122 26.86 -13.84 11.54
CA LYS A 122 27.35 -13.33 10.24
C LYS A 122 26.19 -12.89 9.35
N THR A 123 25.13 -13.70 9.25
CA THR A 123 23.93 -13.36 8.48
C THR A 123 23.23 -12.13 9.07
N SER A 124 23.09 -12.07 10.41
CA SER A 124 22.51 -10.90 11.10
C SER A 124 23.26 -9.60 10.81
N LYS A 125 24.60 -9.61 10.82
CA LYS A 125 25.42 -8.42 10.54
C LYS A 125 25.28 -7.94 9.10
N LEU A 126 25.35 -8.85 8.13
CA LEU A 126 25.19 -8.50 6.71
C LEU A 126 23.78 -7.95 6.43
N ASP A 127 22.76 -8.47 7.12
CA ASP A 127 21.39 -7.96 7.03
C ASP A 127 21.24 -6.58 7.67
N MET A 128 21.94 -6.30 8.78
CA MET A 128 22.00 -4.96 9.36
C MET A 128 22.66 -3.97 8.39
N LEU A 129 23.74 -4.37 7.71
CA LEU A 129 24.41 -3.53 6.71
C LEU A 129 23.46 -3.18 5.56
N LYS A 130 22.77 -4.18 4.99
CA LYS A 130 21.78 -3.95 3.92
C LYS A 130 20.64 -3.03 4.36
N ARG A 131 20.12 -3.22 5.58
CA ARG A 131 19.09 -2.33 6.14
C ARG A 131 19.60 -0.89 6.27
N SER A 132 20.78 -0.69 6.83
CA SER A 132 21.38 0.66 6.96
C SER A 132 21.54 1.36 5.61
N TYR A 133 21.93 0.62 4.56
CA TYR A 133 22.04 1.16 3.20
C TYR A 133 20.69 1.56 2.61
N ASN A 134 19.66 0.72 2.76
CA ASN A 134 18.32 1.03 2.24
C ASN A 134 17.74 2.27 2.92
N HIS A 135 17.90 2.40 4.24
CA HIS A 135 17.47 3.58 4.98
C HIS A 135 18.28 4.83 4.59
N ALA A 136 19.61 4.71 4.44
CA ALA A 136 20.45 5.81 3.98
C ALA A 136 20.06 6.28 2.57
N LYS A 137 19.70 5.36 1.66
CA LYS A 137 19.22 5.70 0.32
C LYS A 137 17.94 6.54 0.35
N ILE A 138 16.98 6.16 1.20
CA ILE A 138 15.72 6.90 1.38
C ILE A 138 16.01 8.29 1.97
N MET A 139 16.88 8.35 2.99
CA MET A 139 17.27 9.62 3.61
C MET A 139 18.00 10.55 2.63
N ALA A 140 18.92 10.03 1.82
CA ALA A 140 19.63 10.82 0.81
C ALA A 140 18.67 11.36 -0.25
N GLU A 141 17.76 10.52 -0.77
CA GLU A 141 16.80 10.94 -1.78
C GLU A 141 15.86 12.05 -1.28
N ASN A 142 15.36 11.92 -0.05
CA ASN A 142 14.46 12.93 0.53
C ASN A 142 15.22 14.20 0.93
N GLY A 143 16.40 14.05 1.54
CA GLY A 143 17.22 15.18 1.98
C GLY A 143 17.71 16.06 0.83
N ILE A 144 18.16 15.45 -0.27
CA ILE A 144 18.56 16.18 -1.48
C ILE A 144 17.38 16.93 -2.11
N ARG A 145 16.16 16.37 -2.02
CA ARG A 145 14.92 17.04 -2.46
C ARG A 145 14.44 18.13 -1.49
N GLY A 146 15.23 18.48 -0.47
CA GLY A 146 14.90 19.52 0.51
C GLY A 146 13.87 19.10 1.56
N ARG A 147 13.58 17.79 1.68
CA ARG A 147 12.69 17.28 2.73
C ARG A 147 13.46 17.11 4.04
N PRO A 148 12.79 17.30 5.19
CA PRO A 148 13.44 17.13 6.49
C PRO A 148 13.85 15.66 6.71
N ILE A 149 15.05 15.49 7.27
CA ILE A 149 15.64 14.19 7.60
C ILE A 149 16.01 14.11 9.09
N ASP A 150 15.26 14.82 9.91
CA ASP A 150 15.34 14.71 11.37
C ASP A 150 14.75 13.37 11.84
N ARG A 151 15.15 12.97 13.05
CA ARG A 151 14.77 11.69 13.65
C ARG A 151 13.25 11.48 13.70
N ARG A 152 12.46 12.53 13.97
CA ARG A 152 11.00 12.42 14.10
C ARG A 152 10.35 12.21 12.72
N THR A 153 10.77 12.95 11.72
CA THR A 153 10.29 12.78 10.34
C THR A 153 10.66 11.40 9.80
N CYS A 154 11.90 10.97 9.99
CA CYS A 154 12.34 9.64 9.53
C CYS A 154 11.56 8.50 10.20
N GLY A 155 11.26 8.60 11.50
CA GLY A 155 10.46 7.59 12.20
C GLY A 155 8.99 7.55 11.76
N SER A 156 8.37 8.71 11.57
CA SER A 156 6.94 8.81 11.26
C SER A 156 6.60 8.66 9.78
N GLN A 157 7.37 9.30 8.88
CA GLN A 157 7.08 9.35 7.45
C GLN A 157 7.82 8.28 6.65
N TYR A 158 9.05 7.95 7.05
CA TYR A 158 9.91 7.02 6.31
C TYR A 158 10.04 5.66 7.00
N GLN A 159 9.35 5.46 8.13
CA GLN A 159 9.30 4.22 8.91
C GLN A 159 10.69 3.70 9.29
N ILE A 160 11.61 4.61 9.61
CA ILE A 160 12.99 4.28 10.01
C ILE A 160 13.08 4.31 11.53
N GLY A 161 13.36 3.16 12.15
CA GLY A 161 13.54 3.06 13.60
C GLY A 161 14.74 3.85 14.11
N GLU A 162 14.75 4.20 15.39
CA GLU A 162 15.76 5.12 15.99
C GLU A 162 17.21 4.64 15.82
N VAL A 163 17.44 3.34 16.03
CA VAL A 163 18.76 2.72 15.91
C VAL A 163 19.21 2.69 14.44
N ASP A 164 18.29 2.37 13.53
CA ASP A 164 18.58 2.29 12.11
C ASP A 164 18.75 3.67 11.47
N PHE A 165 18.06 4.68 12.00
CA PHE A 165 18.30 6.08 11.68
C PHE A 165 19.74 6.47 11.99
N GLY A 166 20.23 6.18 13.20
CA GLY A 166 21.60 6.51 13.59
C GLY A 166 22.65 5.88 12.67
N ARG A 167 22.46 4.61 12.31
CA ARG A 167 23.35 3.88 11.38
C ARG A 167 23.30 4.44 9.97
N ALA A 168 22.10 4.67 9.45
CA ALA A 168 21.91 5.24 8.12
C ALA A 168 22.48 6.65 8.02
N TYR A 169 22.26 7.47 9.05
CA TYR A 169 22.78 8.82 9.14
C TYR A 169 24.31 8.84 9.17
N ARG A 170 24.95 8.01 10.01
CA ARG A 170 26.41 7.85 10.01
C ARG A 170 26.93 7.40 8.64
N LEU A 171 26.27 6.44 7.99
CA LEU A 171 26.65 6.01 6.65
C LEU A 171 26.63 7.17 5.63
N LEU A 172 25.67 8.11 5.74
CA LEU A 172 25.64 9.31 4.90
C LEU A 172 26.82 10.26 5.18
N GLN A 173 27.25 10.39 6.43
CA GLN A 173 28.42 11.19 6.81
C GLN A 173 29.72 10.54 6.32
N GLU A 174 29.90 9.25 6.61
CA GLU A 174 31.11 8.49 6.27
C GLU A 174 31.28 8.30 4.75
N SER A 175 30.18 8.18 4.00
CA SER A 175 30.21 8.16 2.53
C SER A 175 30.54 9.53 1.91
N GLY A 176 30.67 10.58 2.73
CA GLY A 176 30.92 11.95 2.27
C GLY A 176 29.77 12.52 1.45
N LEU A 177 28.53 12.05 1.69
CA LEU A 177 27.33 12.67 1.13
C LEU A 177 26.88 13.88 1.95
N ARG A 178 27.14 13.86 3.26
CA ARG A 178 26.92 14.99 4.16
C ARG A 178 28.23 15.47 4.76
N ASN A 179 28.37 16.78 4.88
CA ASN A 179 29.51 17.38 5.56
C ASN A 179 29.26 17.49 7.09
N GLN A 180 30.26 18.00 7.81
CA GLN A 180 30.18 18.21 9.26
C GLN A 180 29.15 19.27 9.67
N GLN A 181 28.76 20.15 8.75
CA GLN A 181 27.69 21.15 8.92
C GLN A 181 26.29 20.60 8.61
N ASP A 182 26.15 19.29 8.44
CA ASP A 182 24.87 18.62 8.16
C ASP A 182 24.23 18.98 6.80
N VAL A 183 25.03 19.48 5.85
CA VAL A 183 24.57 19.84 4.49
C VAL A 183 24.94 18.74 3.51
N PHE A 184 24.05 18.46 2.54
CA PHE A 184 24.36 17.57 1.43
C PHE A 184 25.36 18.22 0.49
N VAL A 185 26.49 17.54 0.28
CA VAL A 185 27.55 18.00 -0.63
C VAL A 185 27.14 17.81 -2.10
N ILE A 186 26.32 16.81 -2.37
CA ILE A 186 25.84 16.46 -3.70
C ILE A 186 24.37 16.86 -3.83
N THR A 187 24.03 17.60 -4.88
CA THR A 187 22.68 18.09 -5.18
C THR A 187 21.90 17.16 -6.11
N GLN A 188 22.58 16.25 -6.80
CA GLN A 188 21.97 15.30 -7.72
C GLN A 188 21.72 13.93 -7.06
N VAL A 189 20.47 13.48 -7.07
CA VAL A 189 20.07 12.22 -6.42
C VAL A 189 20.75 10.98 -7.04
N SER A 190 20.97 10.97 -8.36
CA SER A 190 21.61 9.83 -9.04
C SER A 190 23.08 9.67 -8.64
N GLU A 191 23.82 10.78 -8.62
CA GLU A 191 25.22 10.82 -8.20
C GLU A 191 25.36 10.43 -6.72
N ALA A 192 24.48 10.94 -5.86
CA ALA A 192 24.47 10.59 -4.45
C ALA A 192 24.24 9.10 -4.22
N LYS A 193 23.29 8.49 -4.95
CA LYS A 193 23.03 7.04 -4.89
C LYS A 193 24.23 6.22 -5.35
N GLN A 194 24.91 6.65 -6.42
CA GLN A 194 26.09 5.97 -6.93
C GLN A 194 27.25 6.02 -5.93
N LYS A 195 27.54 7.19 -5.36
CA LYS A 195 28.60 7.37 -4.36
C LYS A 195 28.32 6.55 -3.10
N LEU A 196 27.09 6.60 -2.59
CA LEU A 196 26.66 5.80 -1.44
C LEU A 196 26.80 4.30 -1.71
N HIS A 197 26.39 3.85 -2.90
CA HIS A 197 26.48 2.44 -3.27
C HIS A 197 27.93 1.96 -3.37
N ALA A 198 28.82 2.76 -3.97
CA ALA A 198 30.24 2.43 -4.09
C ALA A 198 30.88 2.27 -2.71
N TYR A 199 30.67 3.25 -1.82
CA TYR A 199 31.19 3.21 -0.45
C TYR A 199 30.64 2.01 0.34
N PHE A 200 29.32 1.80 0.29
CA PHE A 200 28.68 0.65 0.94
C PHE A 200 29.22 -0.69 0.43
N ASN A 201 29.32 -0.86 -0.90
CA ASN A 201 29.72 -2.13 -1.50
C ASN A 201 31.16 -2.51 -1.13
N TYR A 202 32.07 -1.53 -1.11
CA TYR A 202 33.45 -1.74 -0.64
C TYR A 202 33.49 -2.35 0.77
N HIS A 203 32.81 -1.71 1.73
CA HIS A 203 32.78 -2.17 3.12
C HIS A 203 31.95 -3.45 3.31
N TYR A 204 30.89 -3.65 2.53
CA TYR A 204 30.07 -4.86 2.55
C TYR A 204 30.88 -6.08 2.11
N GLN A 205 31.72 -5.96 1.07
CA GLN A 205 32.59 -7.04 0.61
C GLN A 205 33.64 -7.42 1.66
N ILE A 206 34.22 -6.43 2.34
CA ILE A 206 35.16 -6.67 3.45
C ILE A 206 34.45 -7.36 4.63
N ALA A 207 33.25 -6.91 4.99
CA ALA A 207 32.47 -7.54 6.05
C ALA A 207 32.03 -8.98 5.70
N ALA A 208 31.78 -9.25 4.42
CA ALA A 208 31.40 -10.57 3.93
C ALA A 208 32.58 -11.58 4.01
N SER A 209 33.80 -11.12 3.74
CA SER A 209 35.02 -11.94 3.81
C SER A 209 35.61 -12.01 5.23
N ASN A 210 35.49 -10.95 6.03
CA ASN A 210 36.00 -10.86 7.39
C ASN A 210 34.89 -10.58 8.43
N PRO A 211 34.39 -11.60 9.15
CA PRO A 211 33.33 -11.43 10.15
C PRO A 211 33.68 -10.49 11.31
N LYS A 212 34.98 -10.30 11.61
CA LYS A 212 35.45 -9.41 12.68
C LYS A 212 35.48 -7.95 12.25
N TYR A 213 35.45 -7.67 10.94
CA TYR A 213 35.47 -6.30 10.43
C TYR A 213 34.20 -5.56 10.84
N ASN A 214 34.33 -4.38 11.46
CA ASN A 214 33.21 -3.52 11.76
C ASN A 214 33.26 -2.25 10.90
N PRO A 215 32.26 -2.04 10.01
CA PRO A 215 32.20 -0.84 9.21
C PRO A 215 31.96 0.40 10.08
N PRO A 216 32.45 1.60 9.68
CA PRO A 216 32.49 2.78 10.54
C PRO A 216 31.12 3.31 10.98
N TRP A 217 30.04 2.93 10.29
CA TRP A 217 28.68 3.38 10.62
C TRP A 217 27.87 2.41 11.49
N LEU A 218 28.40 1.21 11.79
CA LEU A 218 27.78 0.21 12.67
C LEU A 218 28.33 0.31 14.10
#